data_AF-A0A3D0YW82-F1
#
_entry.id   AF-A0A3D0YW82-F1
#
_cell.length_a   1.000
_cell.length_b   1.000
_cell.length_c   1.000
_cell.angle_alpha   90.00
_cell.angle_beta   90.00
_cell.angle_gamma   90.00
#
_symmetry.space_group_name_H-M   'P 1'
#
loop_
_entity.id
_entity.type
_entity.pdbx_description
1 polymer ?
#
loop_
_entity_poly.entity_id
_entity_poly.type
_entity_poly.pdbx_seq_one_letter_code
_entity_poly.pdbx_strand_id
1 'polypeptide(L)'
;MSNETNTPVVRVGDVIYIRGGMSLSHGVDDYTGGKATVTVVKMGVSGGRNVPFVSVREVPGHSWNWESLAQDQAALRESHGESWAAPDPDERPEFNEFW
;
A
#
# COMPACT_ATOMS: atom_id res chain seq x y z
N MET A 1 19.56 8.97 19.20
CA MET A 1 19.39 10.10 18.26
C MET A 1 18.22 9.71 17.36
N SER A 2 17.05 10.31 17.57
CA SER A 2 15.89 10.12 16.71
C SER A 2 16.17 10.83 15.39
N ASN A 3 16.42 10.07 14.32
CA ASN A 3 16.33 10.63 12.98
C ASN A 3 14.85 10.96 12.74
N GLU A 4 14.48 12.22 12.93
CA GLU A 4 13.23 12.75 12.40
C GLU A 4 13.27 12.54 10.89
N THR A 5 12.56 11.51 10.45
CA THR A 5 12.39 11.26 9.02
C THR A 5 11.38 12.32 8.58
N ASN A 6 11.78 13.23 7.70
CA ASN A 6 10.90 14.28 7.17
C ASN A 6 9.87 13.67 6.20
N THR A 7 9.01 12.82 6.74
CA THR A 7 7.96 12.11 6.01
C THR A 7 6.80 13.08 5.80
N PRO A 8 6.35 13.29 4.55
CA PRO A 8 5.20 14.13 4.27
C PRO A 8 3.97 13.73 5.09
N VAL A 9 3.19 14.71 5.54
CA VAL A 9 1.92 14.44 6.23
C VAL A 9 0.91 13.89 5.22
N VAL A 10 0.32 12.73 5.53
CA VAL A 10 -0.78 12.11 4.75
C VAL A 10 -2.10 12.22 5.50
N ARG A 11 -3.19 12.43 4.75
CA ARG A 11 -4.54 12.62 5.27
C ARG A 11 -5.54 11.76 4.52
N VAL A 12 -6.65 11.50 5.18
CA VAL A 12 -7.83 10.89 4.52
C VAL A 12 -8.28 11.79 3.38
N GLY A 13 -8.52 11.19 2.21
CA GLY A 13 -8.87 11.88 0.98
C GLY A 13 -7.69 12.19 0.05
N ASP A 14 -6.45 12.10 0.53
CA ASP A 14 -5.27 12.26 -0.33
C ASP A 14 -5.20 11.13 -1.37
N VAL A 15 -4.71 11.45 -2.56
CA VAL A 15 -4.36 10.47 -3.59
C VAL A 15 -2.86 10.20 -3.51
N ILE A 16 -2.50 8.95 -3.27
CA ILE A 16 -1.12 8.45 -3.18
C ILE A 16 -0.90 7.35 -4.22
N TYR A 17 0.35 6.95 -4.42
CA TYR A 17 0.69 5.77 -5.22
C TYR A 17 1.01 4.58 -4.32
N ILE A 18 0.46 3.40 -4.63
CA ILE A 18 0.79 2.14 -3.96
C ILE A 18 1.55 1.19 -4.89
N ARG A 19 2.42 0.35 -4.32
CA ARG A 19 3.07 -0.77 -5.01
C ARG A 19 2.02 -1.85 -5.31
N GLY A 20 2.19 -2.66 -6.36
CA GLY A 20 1.39 -3.87 -6.55
C GLY A 20 1.82 -4.99 -5.60
N GLY A 21 0.93 -5.96 -5.38
CA GLY A 21 1.19 -7.14 -4.57
C GLY A 21 0.68 -8.39 -5.28
N MET A 22 1.55 -9.39 -5.39
CA MET A 22 1.23 -10.71 -5.93
C MET A 22 1.65 -11.77 -4.91
N SER A 23 0.75 -12.71 -4.63
CA SER A 23 0.88 -13.74 -3.62
C SER A 23 1.02 -15.09 -4.27
N LEU A 24 2.01 -15.87 -3.84
CA LEU A 24 2.21 -17.23 -4.34
C LEU A 24 1.26 -18.24 -3.70
N SER A 25 0.55 -17.87 -2.63
CA SER A 25 -0.28 -18.79 -1.83
C SER A 25 -1.61 -18.19 -1.36
N HIS A 26 -1.87 -16.92 -1.69
CA HIS A 26 -3.13 -16.26 -1.40
C HIS A 26 -3.46 -15.27 -2.53
N GLY A 27 -3.49 -15.79 -3.76
CA GLY A 27 -3.68 -15.03 -4.99
C GLY A 27 -5.00 -14.26 -5.03
N VAL A 28 -6.01 -14.67 -4.26
CA VAL A 28 -7.27 -13.93 -4.10
C VAL A 28 -7.07 -12.49 -3.57
N ASP A 29 -5.95 -12.22 -2.90
CA ASP A 29 -5.59 -10.89 -2.39
C ASP A 29 -4.69 -10.10 -3.35
N ASP A 30 -4.45 -10.60 -4.57
CA ASP A 30 -3.58 -9.93 -5.53
C ASP A 30 -4.17 -8.59 -6.01
N TYR A 31 -3.28 -7.63 -6.28
CA TYR A 31 -3.67 -6.29 -6.71
C TYR A 31 -2.59 -5.59 -7.53
N THR A 32 -3.06 -4.76 -8.45
CA THR A 32 -2.21 -3.86 -9.23
C THR A 32 -1.92 -2.58 -8.45
N GLY A 33 -0.68 -2.09 -8.58
CA GLY A 33 -0.28 -0.79 -8.05
C GLY A 33 -0.81 0.39 -8.87
N GLY A 34 -0.75 1.59 -8.31
CA GLY A 34 -1.23 2.80 -8.98
C GLY A 34 -1.73 3.86 -8.00
N LYS A 35 -2.46 4.86 -8.53
CA LYS A 35 -3.15 5.86 -7.72
C LYS A 35 -4.19 5.20 -6.83
N ALA A 36 -4.23 5.62 -5.57
CA ALA A 36 -5.17 5.14 -4.59
C ALA A 36 -5.56 6.26 -3.63
N THR A 37 -6.82 6.27 -3.21
CA THR A 37 -7.42 7.27 -2.32
C THR A 37 -7.32 6.79 -0.88
N VAL A 38 -6.64 7.56 -0.02
CA VAL A 38 -6.49 7.24 1.41
C VAL A 38 -7.85 7.32 2.10
N THR A 39 -8.23 6.23 2.77
CA THR A 39 -9.49 6.13 3.55
C THR A 39 -9.26 6.15 5.05
N VAL A 40 -8.09 5.69 5.50
CA VAL A 40 -7.72 5.63 6.92
C VAL A 40 -6.25 5.97 7.07
N VAL A 41 -5.93 6.77 8.09
CA VAL A 41 -4.57 6.96 8.59
C VAL A 41 -4.57 6.58 10.07
N LYS A 42 -3.79 5.58 10.47
CA LYS A 42 -3.70 5.11 11.86
C LYS A 42 -2.26 4.87 12.27
N MET A 43 -1.92 5.12 13.54
CA MET A 43 -0.62 4.73 14.07
C MET A 43 -0.58 3.23 14.34
N GLY A 44 0.52 2.58 13.98
CA GLY A 44 0.79 1.17 14.23
C GLY A 44 2.27 0.92 14.48
N VAL A 45 2.63 -0.30 14.87
CA VAL A 45 4.04 -0.67 15.13
C VAL A 45 4.65 -1.32 13.90
N SER A 46 5.79 -0.80 13.43
CA SER A 46 6.60 -1.40 12.36
C SER A 46 8.07 -1.34 12.76
N GLY A 47 8.77 -2.48 12.74
CA GLY A 47 10.18 -2.54 13.13
C GLY A 47 10.45 -2.00 14.54
N GLY A 48 9.53 -2.24 15.48
CA GLY A 48 9.62 -1.77 16.87
C GLY A 48 9.36 -0.27 17.09
N ARG A 49 8.97 0.47 16.04
CA ARG A 49 8.65 1.91 16.13
C ARG A 49 7.18 2.15 15.79
N ASN A 50 6.59 3.17 16.41
CA ASN A 50 5.26 3.66 16.03
C ASN A 50 5.38 4.46 14.73
N VAL A 51 4.68 4.04 13.69
CA VAL A 51 4.66 4.68 12.36
C VAL A 51 3.22 4.84 11.86
N PRO A 52 2.95 5.82 11.01
CA PRO A 52 1.68 5.92 10.32
C PRO A 52 1.50 4.77 9.32
N PHE A 53 0.32 4.14 9.36
CA PHE A 53 -0.18 3.21 8.35
C PHE A 53 -1.36 3.84 7.62
N VAL A 54 -1.37 3.68 6.30
CA VAL A 54 -2.45 4.15 5.42
C VAL A 54 -3.22 2.96 4.86
N SER A 55 -4.54 3.05 4.83
CA SER A 55 -5.40 2.18 4.02
C SER A 55 -6.04 3.00 2.92
N VAL A 56 -6.36 2.35 1.81
CA VAL A 56 -6.89 3.01 0.61
C VAL A 56 -8.21 2.37 0.19
N ARG A 57 -8.94 3.06 -0.68
CA ARG A 57 -10.25 2.60 -1.17
C ARG A 57 -10.13 1.47 -2.17
N GLU A 58 -9.14 1.56 -3.05
CA GLU A 58 -9.00 0.73 -4.25
C GLU A 58 -8.57 -0.71 -3.91
N VAL A 59 -7.87 -0.90 -2.80
CA VAL A 59 -7.42 -2.20 -2.31
C VAL A 59 -7.80 -2.33 -0.83
N PRO A 60 -9.08 -2.62 -0.53
CA PRO A 60 -9.59 -2.70 0.83
C PRO A 60 -8.99 -3.90 1.58
N GLY A 61 -8.85 -3.79 2.90
CA GLY A 61 -8.25 -4.84 3.73
C GLY A 61 -6.72 -4.73 3.89
N HIS A 62 -6.07 -3.96 3.01
CA HIS A 62 -4.63 -3.73 3.07
C HIS A 62 -4.27 -2.42 3.78
N SER A 63 -3.04 -2.38 4.30
CA SER A 63 -2.46 -1.16 4.84
C SER A 63 -0.96 -1.12 4.63
N TRP A 64 -0.41 0.07 4.38
CA TRP A 64 1.01 0.27 4.12
C TRP A 64 1.63 1.17 5.17
N ASN A 65 2.84 0.84 5.59
CA ASN A 65 3.69 1.74 6.36
C ASN A 65 3.98 2.98 5.50
N TRP A 66 3.46 4.12 5.93
CA TRP A 66 3.55 5.36 5.18
C TRP A 66 4.96 5.94 5.15
N GLU A 67 5.79 5.75 6.18
CA GLU A 67 7.19 6.23 6.13
C GLU A 67 7.96 5.61 4.96
N SER A 68 7.78 4.30 4.74
CA SER A 68 8.38 3.60 3.61
C SER A 68 7.70 3.96 2.29
N LEU A 69 6.37 4.01 2.26
CA LEU A 69 5.64 4.27 1.02
C LEU A 69 5.83 5.71 0.52
N ALA A 70 6.00 6.67 1.43
CA ALA A 70 6.25 8.06 1.12
C ALA A 70 7.57 8.27 0.35
N GLN A 71 8.59 7.46 0.67
CA GLN A 71 9.89 7.52 0.00
C GLN A 71 9.81 7.10 -1.47
N ASP A 72 8.84 6.23 -1.81
CA ASP A 72 8.68 5.67 -3.15
C ASP A 72 7.71 6.45 -4.03
N GLN A 73 7.02 7.49 -3.50
CA GLN A 73 5.94 8.17 -4.25
C GLN A 73 6.39 8.72 -5.60
N ALA A 74 7.61 9.25 -5.69
CA ALA A 74 8.13 9.77 -6.96
C ALA A 74 8.33 8.66 -8.00
N ALA A 75 8.98 7.56 -7.61
CA ALA A 75 9.25 6.42 -8.49
C ALA A 75 7.95 5.69 -8.90
N LEU A 76 7.01 5.55 -7.96
CA LEU A 76 5.71 4.93 -8.25
C LEU A 76 4.86 5.80 -9.16
N ARG A 77 4.90 7.12 -8.98
CA ARG A 77 4.24 8.06 -9.91
C ARG A 77 4.79 7.92 -11.32
N GLU A 78 6.10 7.84 -11.48
CA GLU A 78 6.73 7.63 -12.79
C GLU A 78 6.33 6.28 -13.41
N SER A 79 6.31 5.22 -12.61
CA SER A 79 6.03 3.86 -13.08
C SER A 79 4.55 3.62 -13.43
N HIS A 80 3.63 4.20 -12.66
CA HIS A 80 2.19 3.96 -12.83
C HIS A 80 1.47 5.08 -13.59
N GLY A 81 2.05 6.28 -13.67
CA GLY A 81 1.44 7.42 -14.35
C GLY A 81 0.04 7.72 -13.85
N GLU A 82 -0.95 7.69 -14.75
CA GLU A 82 -2.35 8.00 -14.42
C GLU A 82 -3.20 6.76 -14.09
N SER A 83 -2.60 5.58 -14.02
CA SER A 83 -3.29 4.34 -13.66
C SER A 83 -3.74 4.35 -12.20
N TRP A 84 -4.92 3.80 -11.96
CA TRP A 84 -5.45 3.57 -10.62
C TRP A 84 -5.14 2.15 -10.18
N ALA A 85 -4.85 1.98 -8.89
CA ALA A 85 -4.76 0.66 -8.31
C ALA A 85 -6.12 -0.06 -8.40
N ALA A 86 -6.07 -1.37 -8.49
CA ALA A 86 -7.27 -2.21 -8.51
C ALA A 86 -6.96 -3.61 -7.99
N PRO A 87 -7.95 -4.31 -7.40
CA PRO A 87 -7.84 -5.74 -7.14
C PRO A 87 -7.57 -6.48 -8.45
N ASP A 88 -6.70 -7.47 -8.40
CA ASP A 88 -6.31 -8.34 -9.52
C ASP A 88 -6.20 -9.79 -9.03
N PRO A 89 -7.30 -10.36 -8.49
CA PRO A 89 -7.25 -11.64 -7.80
C PRO A 89 -6.89 -12.78 -8.76
N ASP A 90 -5.95 -13.62 -8.35
CA ASP A 90 -5.67 -14.91 -8.96
C ASP A 90 -6.46 -16.01 -8.25
N GLU A 91 -7.61 -16.38 -8.84
CA GLU A 91 -8.53 -17.37 -8.28
C GLU A 91 -8.13 -18.83 -8.57
N ARG A 92 -7.01 -19.06 -9.26
CA ARG A 92 -6.58 -20.42 -9.58
C ARG A 92 -6.25 -21.19 -8.28
N PRO A 93 -6.72 -22.44 -8.11
CA PRO A 93 -6.56 -23.18 -6.86
C PRO A 93 -5.12 -23.28 -6.39
N GLU A 94 -4.17 -23.45 -7.30
CA GLU A 94 -2.75 -23.60 -6.97
C GLU A 94 -2.14 -22.39 -6.24
N PHE A 95 -2.76 -21.20 -6.33
CA PHE A 95 -2.33 -19.99 -5.63
C PHE A 95 -3.15 -19.69 -4.37
N ASN A 96 -4.02 -20.60 -3.93
CA ASN A 96 -4.92 -20.38 -2.79
C ASN A 96 -5.05 -21.61 -1.86
N GLU A 97 -4.19 -22.62 -2.02
CA GLU A 97 -4.30 -23.88 -1.28
C GLU A 97 -3.56 -23.89 0.08
N PHE A 98 -2.69 -22.91 0.36
CA PHE A 98 -1.89 -22.87 1.58
C PHE A 98 -2.35 -21.75 2.53
N TRP A 99 -2.94 -22.15 3.66
CA TRP A 99 -3.49 -21.27 4.71
C TRP A 99 -2.66 -21.37 6.00
#